data_AF-A0AB34AE02-F1
#
_entry.id   AF-A0AB34AE02-F1
#
_cell.length_a   1.000
_cell.length_b   1.000
_cell.length_c   1.000
_cell.angle_alpha   90.00
_cell.angle_beta   90.00
_cell.angle_gamma   90.00
#
_symmetry.space_group_name_H-M   'P 1'
#
loop_
_entity.id
_entity.type
_entity.pdbx_description
1 polymer ?
#
loop_
_entity_poly.entity_id
_entity_poly.type
_entity_poly.pdbx_seq_one_letter_code
_entity_poly.pdbx_strand_id
1 'polypeptide(L)'
;MGSAVWTASAVNISSVLHSTYGTTLFVYAVIVTIANQILLKKFDRNIFVSNLLFSLPFSYLVGFFSDILNPLQLNNLPVVWRLLVDILGLIGVSVGTSIYQRCNLIQHPNDELAYLLRFKYLHGSAGWGQLISYTPPVIIMAICFSVTGQILSVGIGTILAMFCQGVIIGISNKVVLPSLKHHYSF
;
A
#
# COMPACT_ATOMS: atom_id res chain seq x y z
N MET A 1 11.65 -8.77 -8.67
CA MET A 1 11.67 -9.00 -7.21
C MET A 1 10.26 -9.10 -6.64
N GLY A 2 9.28 -8.43 -7.27
CA GLY A 2 7.90 -8.36 -6.81
C GLY A 2 7.53 -6.89 -6.65
N SER A 3 6.28 -6.58 -6.33
CA SER A 3 5.85 -5.25 -5.92
C SER A 3 5.11 -5.31 -4.58
N ALA A 4 4.79 -4.14 -4.00
CA ALA A 4 3.95 -4.07 -2.81
C ALA A 4 2.61 -4.77 -3.05
N VAL A 5 2.02 -5.40 -2.02
CA VAL A 5 0.87 -6.31 -2.17
C VAL A 5 -0.31 -5.66 -2.90
N TRP A 6 -0.65 -4.41 -2.57
CA TRP A 6 -1.69 -3.63 -3.24
C TRP A 6 -1.35 -3.28 -4.71
N THR A 7 -0.07 -3.04 -5.00
CA THR A 7 0.39 -2.79 -6.36
C THR A 7 0.38 -4.06 -7.20
N ALA A 8 0.79 -5.19 -6.62
CA ALA A 8 0.78 -6.49 -7.27
C ALA A 8 -0.65 -6.85 -7.70
N SER A 9 -1.64 -6.67 -6.81
CA SER A 9 -3.04 -6.91 -7.17
C SER A 9 -3.54 -5.96 -8.27
N ALA A 10 -3.16 -4.68 -8.24
CA ALA A 10 -3.52 -3.71 -9.27
C ALA A 10 -2.94 -4.07 -10.65
N VAL A 11 -1.70 -4.54 -10.72
CA VAL A 11 -1.09 -5.01 -12.00
C VAL A 11 -1.85 -6.22 -12.55
N ASN A 12 -2.23 -7.17 -11.70
CA ASN A 12 -3.00 -8.33 -12.13
C ASN A 12 -4.38 -7.94 -12.67
N ILE A 13 -5.13 -7.08 -11.98
CA ILE A 13 -6.42 -6.56 -12.48
C ILE A 13 -6.23 -5.81 -13.80
N SER A 14 -5.24 -4.91 -13.87
CA SER A 14 -4.96 -4.11 -15.07
C SER A 14 -4.70 -5.00 -16.28
N SER A 15 -3.99 -6.11 -16.10
CA SER A 15 -3.75 -7.09 -17.16
C SER A 15 -5.01 -7.82 -17.63
N VAL A 16 -5.93 -8.15 -16.72
CA VAL A 16 -7.22 -8.81 -17.03
C VAL A 16 -8.19 -7.84 -17.72
N LEU A 17 -8.26 -6.60 -17.26
CA LEU A 17 -9.20 -5.60 -17.76
C LEU A 17 -8.66 -4.79 -18.95
N HIS A 18 -7.41 -5.03 -19.37
CA HIS A 18 -6.69 -4.24 -20.38
C HIS A 18 -6.75 -2.72 -20.13
N SER A 19 -6.77 -2.32 -18.85
CA SER A 19 -6.82 -0.92 -18.42
C SER A 19 -5.43 -0.42 -18.07
N THR A 20 -5.22 0.90 -18.10
CA THR A 20 -3.95 1.48 -17.68
C THR A 20 -3.72 1.26 -16.18
N TYR A 21 -2.45 1.10 -15.80
CA TYR A 21 -2.06 0.86 -14.42
C TYR A 21 -2.51 1.98 -13.46
N GLY A 22 -2.33 3.25 -13.87
CA GLY A 22 -2.76 4.41 -13.08
C GLY A 22 -4.28 4.48 -12.88
N THR A 23 -5.07 4.22 -13.92
CA THR A 23 -6.54 4.19 -13.80
C THR A 23 -6.99 3.07 -12.87
N THR A 24 -6.35 1.90 -12.97
CA THR A 24 -6.65 0.76 -12.10
C THR A 24 -6.38 1.09 -10.63
N LEU A 25 -5.23 1.70 -10.31
CA LEU A 25 -4.91 2.16 -8.97
C LEU A 25 -5.92 3.18 -8.44
N PHE A 26 -6.34 4.13 -9.28
CA PHE A 26 -7.29 5.17 -8.87
C PHE A 26 -8.69 4.58 -8.58
N VAL A 27 -9.20 3.73 -9.46
CA VAL A 27 -10.48 3.02 -9.23
C VAL A 27 -10.41 2.20 -7.95
N TYR A 28 -9.27 1.55 -7.72
CA TYR A 28 -9.07 0.75 -6.52
C TYR A 28 -9.06 1.60 -5.26
N ALA A 29 -8.40 2.75 -5.30
CA ALA A 29 -8.42 3.73 -4.23
C ALA A 29 -9.83 4.27 -3.94
N VAL A 30 -10.68 4.48 -4.95
CA VAL A 30 -12.09 4.83 -4.77
C VAL A 30 -12.83 3.73 -4.02
N ILE A 31 -12.68 2.47 -4.43
CA ILE A 31 -13.32 1.32 -3.78
C ILE A 31 -12.88 1.18 -2.33
N VAL A 32 -11.58 1.28 -2.06
CA VAL A 32 -11.04 1.20 -0.69
C VAL A 32 -11.49 2.40 0.15
N THR A 33 -11.59 3.59 -0.43
CA THR A 33 -12.15 4.76 0.27
C THR A 33 -13.59 4.52 0.70
N ILE A 34 -14.43 3.93 -0.17
CA ILE A 34 -15.81 3.54 0.18
C ILE A 34 -15.80 2.48 1.30
N ALA A 35 -14.94 1.47 1.20
CA ALA A 35 -14.80 0.45 2.25
C ALA A 35 -14.41 1.07 3.60
N ASN A 36 -13.51 2.07 3.60
CA ASN A 36 -13.12 2.79 4.82
C ASN A 36 -14.32 3.52 5.44
N GLN A 37 -15.18 4.15 4.65
CA GLN A 37 -16.41 4.79 5.16
C GLN A 37 -17.38 3.78 5.79
N ILE A 38 -17.53 2.60 5.17
CA ILE A 38 -18.36 1.51 5.71
C ILE A 38 -17.78 1.01 7.04
N LEU A 39 -16.47 0.76 7.11
CA LEU A 39 -15.80 0.31 8.33
C LEU A 39 -15.81 1.40 9.42
N LEU A 40 -15.80 2.68 9.05
CA LEU A 40 -15.99 3.79 9.97
C LEU A 40 -17.41 3.79 10.59
N LYS A 41 -18.40 3.20 9.92
CA LYS A 41 -19.85 3.21 10.29
C LYS A 41 -20.48 4.61 10.35
N LYS A 42 -19.74 5.63 9.93
CA LYS A 42 -20.17 7.02 9.83
C LYS A 42 -19.55 7.60 8.57
N PHE A 43 -20.29 8.45 7.88
CA PHE A 43 -19.74 9.16 6.73
C PHE A 43 -18.88 10.32 7.21
N ASP A 44 -17.57 10.18 7.07
CA ASP A 44 -16.58 11.23 7.32
C ASP A 44 -16.11 11.82 5.99
N ARG A 45 -16.65 13.00 5.67
CA ARG A 45 -16.34 13.73 4.43
C ARG A 45 -14.86 14.09 4.35
N ASN A 46 -14.20 14.38 5.47
CA ASN A 46 -12.80 14.80 5.48
C ASN A 46 -11.91 13.62 5.08
N ILE A 47 -12.13 12.44 5.66
CA ILE A 47 -11.41 11.22 5.29
C ILE A 47 -11.71 10.85 3.83
N PHE A 48 -12.97 10.92 3.42
CA PHE A 48 -13.35 10.59 2.04
C PHE A 48 -12.65 11.46 1.01
N VAL A 49 -12.73 12.79 1.15
CA VAL A 49 -12.14 13.74 0.20
C VAL A 49 -10.62 13.68 0.27
N SER A 50 -10.02 13.61 1.45
CA SER A 50 -8.56 13.57 1.62
C SER A 50 -7.95 12.32 0.99
N ASN A 51 -8.59 11.15 1.20
CA ASN A 51 -8.14 9.90 0.57
C ASN A 51 -8.14 9.99 -0.95
N LEU A 52 -9.23 10.50 -1.55
CA LEU A 52 -9.32 10.66 -3.00
C LEU A 52 -8.33 11.70 -3.54
N LEU A 53 -8.18 12.83 -2.83
CA LEU A 53 -7.25 13.90 -3.20
C LEU A 53 -5.80 13.42 -3.20
N PHE A 54 -5.44 12.51 -2.28
CA PHE A 54 -4.12 11.87 -2.27
C PHE A 54 -3.97 10.84 -3.39
N SER A 55 -5.00 10.02 -3.58
CA SER A 55 -4.95 8.86 -4.48
C SER A 55 -4.81 9.24 -5.94
N LEU A 56 -5.41 10.35 -6.35
CA LEU A 56 -5.35 10.82 -7.74
C LEU A 56 -3.90 11.11 -8.17
N PRO A 57 -3.14 12.04 -7.55
CA PRO A 57 -1.76 12.28 -7.93
C PRO A 57 -0.88 11.07 -7.67
N PHE A 58 -1.10 10.33 -6.57
CA PHE A 58 -0.34 9.11 -6.27
C PHE A 58 -0.40 8.08 -7.41
N SER A 59 -1.60 7.82 -7.94
CA SER A 59 -1.82 6.79 -8.98
C SER A 59 -1.00 7.03 -10.25
N TYR A 60 -0.80 8.30 -10.63
CA TYR A 60 0.01 8.67 -11.80
C TYR A 60 1.49 8.88 -11.44
N LEU A 61 1.79 9.39 -10.25
CA LEU A 61 3.17 9.58 -9.78
C LEU A 61 3.93 8.26 -9.70
N VAL A 62 3.26 7.16 -9.32
CA VAL A 62 3.91 5.84 -9.31
C VAL A 62 4.39 5.44 -10.72
N GLY A 63 3.57 5.70 -11.75
CA GLY A 63 3.96 5.50 -13.14
C GLY A 63 5.12 6.41 -13.55
N PHE A 64 5.02 7.71 -13.26
CA PHE A 64 6.05 8.70 -13.53
C PHE A 64 7.41 8.35 -12.91
N PHE A 65 7.45 7.95 -11.63
CA PHE A 65 8.70 7.52 -10.99
C PHE A 65 9.23 6.21 -11.58
N SER A 66 8.35 5.32 -12.04
CA SER A 66 8.78 4.11 -12.75
C SER A 66 9.50 4.49 -14.04
N ASP A 67 8.98 5.46 -14.80
CA ASP A 67 9.60 5.94 -16.04
C ASP A 67 10.94 6.64 -15.79
N ILE A 68 11.10 7.37 -14.69
CA ILE A 68 12.39 7.97 -14.29
C ILE A 68 13.42 6.91 -13.91
N LEU A 69 13.00 5.82 -13.25
CA LEU A 69 13.90 4.79 -12.75
C LEU A 69 14.20 3.70 -13.79
N ASN A 70 13.35 3.52 -14.80
CA ASN A 70 13.53 2.55 -15.88
C ASN A 70 14.88 2.67 -16.60
N PRO A 71 15.39 3.88 -16.94
CA PRO A 71 16.72 4.08 -17.53
C PRO A 71 17.88 3.55 -16.68
N LEU A 72 17.73 3.45 -15.35
CA LEU A 72 18.78 2.90 -14.47
C LEU A 72 18.93 1.39 -14.61
N GLN A 73 18.04 0.73 -15.36
CA GLN A 73 18.06 -0.71 -15.64
C GLN A 73 18.30 -1.56 -14.40
N LEU A 74 17.68 -1.20 -13.27
CA LEU A 74 17.86 -1.90 -11.99
C LEU A 74 17.53 -3.40 -12.08
N ASN A 75 16.72 -3.80 -13.05
CA ASN A 75 16.44 -5.21 -13.33
C ASN A 75 17.64 -6.03 -13.82
N ASN A 76 18.67 -5.39 -14.39
CA ASN A 76 19.88 -6.03 -14.88
C ASN A 76 20.92 -6.26 -13.76
N LEU A 77 20.71 -5.69 -12.58
CA LEU A 77 21.58 -5.91 -11.44
C LEU A 77 21.54 -7.39 -10.99
N PRO A 78 22.63 -7.90 -10.38
CA PRO A 78 22.61 -9.20 -9.72
C PRO A 78 21.48 -9.29 -8.69
N VAL A 79 20.92 -10.50 -8.51
CA VAL A 79 19.75 -10.74 -7.66
C VAL A 79 19.91 -10.16 -6.25
N VAL A 80 21.12 -10.26 -5.68
CA VAL A 80 21.44 -9.72 -4.34
C VAL A 80 21.25 -8.20 -4.30
N TRP A 81 21.79 -7.47 -5.29
CA TRP A 81 21.65 -6.01 -5.35
C TRP A 81 20.21 -5.57 -5.57
N ARG A 82 19.46 -6.31 -6.41
CA ARG A 82 18.03 -6.06 -6.62
C ARG A 82 17.23 -6.21 -5.33
N LEU A 83 17.53 -7.26 -4.56
CA LEU A 83 16.90 -7.50 -3.27
C LEU A 83 17.25 -6.42 -2.25
N LEU A 84 18.49 -5.95 -2.20
CA LEU A 84 18.89 -4.86 -1.31
C LEU A 84 18.14 -3.56 -1.63
N VAL A 85 18.05 -3.18 -2.91
CA VAL A 85 17.29 -2.00 -3.34
C VAL A 85 15.81 -2.14 -2.96
N ASP A 86 15.24 -3.33 -3.14
CA ASP A 86 13.85 -3.64 -2.80
C ASP A 86 13.58 -3.54 -1.29
N ILE A 87 14.47 -4.08 -0.45
CA ILE A 87 14.41 -3.95 1.01
C ILE A 87 14.55 -2.49 1.45
N LEU A 88 15.45 -1.73 0.85
CA LEU A 88 15.61 -0.30 1.14
C LEU A 88 14.35 0.49 0.76
N GLY A 89 13.76 0.19 -0.40
CA GLY A 89 12.47 0.75 -0.83
C GLY A 89 11.35 0.42 0.16
N LEU A 90 11.26 -0.84 0.61
CA LEU A 90 10.29 -1.28 1.60
C LEU A 90 10.43 -0.54 2.94
N ILE A 91 11.66 -0.36 3.43
CA ILE A 91 11.93 0.41 4.64
C ILE A 91 11.52 1.87 4.44
N GLY A 92 11.90 2.49 3.32
CA GLY A 92 11.56 3.87 2.99
C GLY A 92 10.05 4.12 2.95
N VAL A 93 9.31 3.26 2.25
CA VAL A 93 7.84 3.32 2.21
C VAL A 93 7.25 3.14 3.61
N SER A 94 7.73 2.17 4.39
CA SER A 94 7.26 1.90 5.76
C SER A 94 7.48 3.10 6.70
N VAL A 95 8.64 3.74 6.61
CA VAL A 95 8.96 4.95 7.39
C VAL A 95 8.07 6.11 6.96
N GLY A 96 7.91 6.32 5.65
CA GLY A 96 7.00 7.33 5.10
C GLY A 96 5.57 7.14 5.60
N THR A 97 5.04 5.91 5.51
CA THR A 97 3.74 5.51 6.06
C THR A 97 3.62 5.81 7.54
N SER A 98 4.62 5.46 8.34
CA SER A 98 4.62 5.78 9.77
C SER A 98 4.52 7.27 10.06
N ILE A 99 5.18 8.12 9.27
CA ILE A 99 5.18 9.57 9.49
C ILE A 99 3.82 10.17 9.12
N TYR A 100 3.33 9.95 7.90
CA TYR A 100 2.08 10.61 7.49
C TYR A 100 0.85 10.05 8.22
N GLN A 101 0.85 8.77 8.62
CA GLN A 101 -0.20 8.20 9.49
C GLN A 101 -0.30 8.94 10.83
N ARG A 102 0.85 9.33 11.41
CA ARG A 102 0.88 10.10 12.67
C ARG A 102 0.48 11.56 12.47
N CYS A 103 0.91 12.17 11.36
CA CYS A 103 0.48 13.52 11.00
C CYS A 103 -1.04 13.60 10.79
N ASN A 104 -1.66 12.54 10.27
CA ASN A 104 -3.11 12.41 10.05
C ASN A 104 -3.73 13.60 9.30
N LEU A 105 -3.03 14.14 8.29
CA LEU A 105 -3.52 15.25 7.47
C LEU A 105 -4.26 14.73 6.24
N ILE A 106 -3.54 13.97 5.41
CA ILE A 106 -4.04 13.37 4.18
C ILE A 106 -3.34 12.02 4.05
N GLN A 107 -4.09 10.94 3.82
CA GLN A 107 -3.56 9.59 3.75
C GLN A 107 -4.02 8.89 2.48
N HIS A 108 -3.22 7.93 2.00
CA HIS A 108 -3.67 7.03 0.95
C HIS A 108 -4.74 6.07 1.53
N PRO A 109 -5.84 5.77 0.82
CA PRO A 109 -6.95 4.97 1.35
C PRO A 109 -6.53 3.57 1.79
N ASN A 110 -5.56 2.94 1.13
CA ASN A 110 -5.05 1.62 1.53
C ASN A 110 -4.33 1.66 2.88
N ASP A 111 -3.64 2.76 3.16
CA ASP A 111 -2.94 2.97 4.42
C ASP A 111 -3.89 3.46 5.52
N GLU A 112 -4.93 4.23 5.15
CA GLU A 112 -6.06 4.57 6.01
C GLU A 112 -6.83 3.31 6.44
N LEU A 113 -7.02 2.35 5.53
CA LEU A 113 -7.63 1.04 5.85
C LEU A 113 -6.80 0.30 6.90
N ALA A 114 -5.48 0.21 6.70
CA ALA A 114 -4.58 -0.43 7.66
C ALA A 114 -4.57 0.31 9.01
N TYR A 115 -4.62 1.64 8.99
CA TYR A 115 -4.69 2.50 10.17
C TYR A 115 -6.00 2.30 10.95
N LEU A 116 -7.14 2.30 10.26
CA LEU A 116 -8.45 2.04 10.82
C LEU A 116 -8.52 0.65 11.46
N LEU A 117 -8.09 -0.38 10.74
CA LEU A 117 -8.04 -1.76 11.25
C LEU A 117 -7.18 -1.86 12.51
N ARG A 118 -5.98 -1.25 12.46
CA ARG A 118 -5.04 -1.21 13.57
C ARG A 118 -5.67 -0.65 14.85
N PHE A 119 -6.26 0.54 14.79
CA PHE A 119 -6.69 1.26 15.99
C PHE A 119 -8.12 0.95 16.42
N LYS A 120 -9.03 0.70 15.47
CA LYS A 120 -10.45 0.45 15.78
C LYS A 120 -10.74 -1.02 16.12
N TYR A 121 -10.00 -1.96 15.52
CA TYR A 121 -10.31 -3.39 15.62
C TYR A 121 -9.19 -4.25 16.24
N LEU A 122 -7.93 -3.81 16.14
CA LEU A 122 -6.76 -4.65 16.46
C LEU A 122 -5.89 -4.07 17.59
N HIS A 123 -6.50 -3.26 18.46
CA HIS A 123 -5.91 -2.77 19.71
C HIS A 123 -4.51 -2.12 19.53
N GLY A 124 -4.26 -1.47 18.39
CA GLY A 124 -3.04 -0.72 18.11
C GLY A 124 -1.91 -1.51 17.42
N SER A 125 -2.11 -2.78 17.05
CA SER A 125 -1.07 -3.57 16.36
C SER A 125 -0.90 -3.21 14.89
N ALA A 126 0.24 -2.60 14.55
CA ALA A 126 0.57 -2.23 13.17
C ALA A 126 0.76 -3.43 12.24
N GLY A 127 1.39 -4.51 12.74
CA GLY A 127 1.59 -5.74 11.98
C GLY A 127 0.27 -6.38 11.56
N TRP A 128 -0.64 -6.60 12.52
CA TRP A 128 -1.94 -7.20 12.23
C TRP A 128 -2.84 -6.29 11.39
N GLY A 129 -2.83 -4.97 11.62
CA GLY A 129 -3.58 -4.02 10.79
C GLY A 129 -3.15 -4.05 9.33
N GLN A 130 -1.85 -4.12 9.08
CA GLN A 130 -1.30 -4.23 7.72
C GLN A 130 -1.64 -5.59 7.09
N LEU A 131 -1.45 -6.69 7.83
CA LEU A 131 -1.69 -8.03 7.31
C LEU A 131 -3.17 -8.25 6.94
N ILE A 132 -4.10 -7.78 7.77
CA ILE A 132 -5.53 -7.88 7.49
C ILE A 132 -5.92 -6.96 6.33
N SER A 133 -5.32 -5.77 6.23
CA SER A 133 -5.45 -4.88 5.08
C SER A 133 -4.99 -5.54 3.77
N TYR A 134 -4.07 -6.51 3.82
CA TYR A 134 -3.67 -7.27 2.63
C TYR A 134 -4.64 -8.40 2.23
N THR A 135 -5.67 -8.71 3.02
CA THR A 135 -6.65 -9.75 2.65
C THR A 135 -7.38 -9.43 1.33
N PRO A 136 -7.96 -8.22 1.13
CA PRO A 136 -8.58 -7.87 -0.16
C PRO A 136 -7.66 -8.00 -1.39
N PRO A 137 -6.43 -7.44 -1.42
CA PRO A 137 -5.57 -7.57 -2.59
C PRO A 137 -5.11 -9.01 -2.83
N VAL A 138 -4.92 -9.82 -1.78
CA VAL A 138 -4.59 -11.25 -1.94
C VAL A 138 -5.75 -12.03 -2.57
N ILE A 139 -6.99 -11.79 -2.13
CA ILE A 139 -8.18 -12.41 -2.73
C ILE A 139 -8.28 -12.03 -4.21
N ILE A 140 -8.06 -10.75 -4.54
CA ILE A 140 -8.07 -10.27 -5.93
C ILE A 140 -7.02 -10.97 -6.77
N MET A 141 -5.78 -11.11 -6.28
CA MET A 141 -4.73 -11.83 -7.00
C MET A 141 -5.10 -13.29 -7.24
N ALA A 142 -5.73 -13.96 -6.25
CA ALA A 142 -6.19 -15.34 -6.40
C ALA A 142 -7.31 -15.46 -7.47
N ILE A 143 -8.24 -14.50 -7.52
CA ILE A 143 -9.28 -14.45 -8.55
C ILE A 143 -8.63 -14.25 -9.93
N CYS A 144 -7.74 -13.26 -10.08
CA CYS A 144 -7.03 -13.05 -11.35
C CYS A 144 -6.27 -14.30 -11.79
N PHE A 145 -5.58 -14.98 -10.87
CA PHE A 145 -4.87 -16.22 -11.16
C PHE A 145 -5.80 -17.32 -11.68
N SER A 146 -7.00 -17.45 -11.11
CA SER A 146 -7.97 -18.45 -11.58
C SER A 146 -8.45 -18.21 -13.02
N VAL A 147 -8.37 -16.96 -13.49
CA VAL A 147 -8.78 -16.56 -14.85
C VAL A 147 -7.60 -16.60 -15.84
N THR A 148 -6.42 -16.12 -15.45
CA THR A 148 -5.26 -15.96 -16.35
C THR A 148 -4.27 -17.11 -16.28
N GLY A 149 -4.27 -17.90 -15.21
CA GLY A 149 -3.26 -18.91 -14.92
C GLY A 149 -1.87 -18.33 -14.57
N GLN A 150 -1.74 -17.01 -14.42
CA GLN A 150 -0.48 -16.34 -14.14
C GLN A 150 -0.67 -15.24 -13.08
N ILE A 151 0.30 -15.12 -12.18
CA ILE A 151 0.37 -14.02 -11.22
C ILE A 151 1.52 -13.10 -11.61
N LEU A 152 1.19 -11.86 -11.94
CA LEU A 152 2.16 -10.84 -12.29
C LEU A 152 2.66 -10.10 -11.05
N SER A 153 3.90 -9.62 -11.11
CA SER A 153 4.52 -8.75 -10.08
C SER A 153 4.55 -9.31 -8.66
N VAL A 154 4.44 -10.63 -8.48
CA VAL A 154 4.64 -11.28 -7.18
C VAL A 154 6.01 -11.96 -7.14
N GLY A 155 6.74 -11.73 -6.05
CA GLY A 155 8.03 -12.37 -5.81
C GLY A 155 8.48 -12.22 -4.36
N ILE A 156 9.78 -12.44 -4.10
CA ILE A 156 10.38 -12.35 -2.76
C ILE A 156 10.08 -11.00 -2.10
N GLY A 157 10.14 -9.90 -2.87
CA GLY A 157 9.84 -8.56 -2.39
C GLY A 157 8.41 -8.39 -1.90
N THR A 158 7.45 -8.99 -2.61
CA THR A 158 6.03 -8.97 -2.22
C THR A 158 5.81 -9.76 -0.93
N ILE A 159 6.48 -10.90 -0.77
CA ILE A 159 6.42 -11.71 0.44
C ILE A 159 7.01 -10.92 1.63
N LEU A 160 8.18 -10.31 1.44
CA LEU A 160 8.80 -9.46 2.45
C LEU A 160 7.90 -8.27 2.80
N ALA A 161 7.30 -7.60 1.82
CA ALA A 161 6.36 -6.52 2.08
C ALA A 161 5.15 -7.01 2.89
N MET A 162 4.57 -8.16 2.54
CA MET A 162 3.40 -8.72 3.21
C MET A 162 3.64 -8.95 4.70
N PHE A 163 4.79 -9.51 5.08
CA PHE A 163 5.06 -9.90 6.47
C PHE A 163 5.86 -8.85 7.26
N CYS A 164 6.75 -8.10 6.61
CA CYS A 164 7.65 -7.17 7.29
C CYS A 164 7.14 -5.72 7.31
N GLN A 165 6.36 -5.27 6.33
CA GLN A 165 5.96 -3.85 6.23
C GLN A 165 5.28 -3.34 7.50
N GLY A 166 4.27 -4.06 8.00
CA GLY A 166 3.56 -3.68 9.22
C GLY A 166 4.45 -3.65 10.47
N VAL A 167 5.43 -4.55 10.57
CA VAL A 167 6.41 -4.58 11.67
C VAL A 167 7.34 -3.38 11.58
N ILE A 168 7.87 -3.06 10.39
CA ILE A 168 8.76 -1.92 10.18
C ILE A 168 8.01 -0.60 10.46
N ILE A 169 6.74 -0.48 10.06
CA ILE A 169 5.89 0.67 10.42
C ILE A 169 5.77 0.78 11.96
N GLY A 170 5.52 -0.34 12.63
CA GLY A 170 5.44 -0.43 14.09
C GLY A 170 6.71 0.05 14.80
N ILE A 171 7.89 -0.36 14.31
CA ILE A 171 9.20 0.07 14.81
C ILE A 171 9.43 1.56 14.51
N SER A 172 9.13 1.99 13.29
CA SER A 172 9.31 3.37 12.85
C SER A 172 8.48 4.36 13.66
N ASN A 173 7.30 3.95 14.14
CA ASN A 173 6.49 4.77 15.05
C ASN A 173 7.19 5.10 16.37
N LYS A 174 8.16 4.29 16.81
CA LYS A 174 8.91 4.48 18.06
C LYS A 174 10.26 5.14 17.83
N VAL A 175 10.92 4.82 16.71
CA VAL A 175 12.30 5.24 16.43
C VAL A 175 12.35 6.55 15.64
N VAL A 176 11.50 6.68 14.62
CA VAL A 176 11.54 7.82 13.71
C VAL A 176 10.59 8.89 14.23
N LEU A 177 11.13 10.07 14.59
CA LEU A 177 10.38 11.20 15.14
C LEU A 177 9.45 10.79 16.31
N PRO A 178 10.01 10.33 17.44
CA PRO A 178 9.21 9.83 18.57
C PRO A 178 8.27 10.87 19.19
N SER A 179 8.48 12.16 18.93
CA SER A 179 7.61 13.26 19.37
C SER A 179 6.27 13.31 18.62
N LEU A 180 6.18 12.73 17.42
CA LEU A 180 4.94 12.65 16.66
C LEU A 180 4.02 11.58 17.26
N LYS A 181 2.84 12.00 17.72
CA LYS A 181 1.80 11.13 18.27
C LYS A 181 0.74 10.82 17.21
N HIS A 182 0.09 9.68 17.37
CA HIS A 182 -1.06 9.31 16.54
C HIS A 182 -2.27 10.13 16.97
N HIS A 183 -2.96 10.74 16.00
CA HIS A 183 -4.19 11.47 16.23
C HIS A 183 -5.35 10.57 15.78
N TYR A 184 -6.05 9.95 16.73
CA TYR A 184 -7.22 9.12 16.44
C TYR A 184 -8.46 9.73 17.11
N SER A 185 -9.47 10.05 16.30
CA SER A 185 -10.80 10.46 16.75
C SER A 185 -11.85 9.56 16.09
N PHE A 186 -11.90 8.29 16.50
CA PHE A 186 -12.86 7.33 15.97
C PHE A 186 -14.19 7.43 16.70
#